data_AF-A0A8U1BQ97-F1
#
_entry.id   AF-A0A8U1BQ97-F1
#
_cell.length_a   1.000
_cell.length_b   1.000
_cell.length_c   1.000
_cell.angle_alpha   90.00
_cell.angle_beta   90.00
_cell.angle_gamma   90.00
#
_symmetry.space_group_name_H-M   'P 1'
#
loop_
_entity.id
_entity.type
_entity.pdbx_description
1 polymer ?
#
loop_
_entity_poly.entity_id
_entity_poly.type
_entity_poly.pdbx_seq_one_letter_code
_entity_poly.pdbx_strand_id
1 'polypeptide(L)'
;MPSLSKSSSPLLPDTVVTSAKYSGDVGRPLSSLGASPPNLSELDSERQEPHQTLQRSVLEEVFSKGFSENNSKANSEGGRDTPQKRTKDIGYRLSQRRALFGKRKQLSDYALIFGMLGIVIMVMETELSWGVYTKESSYSFSLKCLISLSTAILLGLIVMYHAREIQLFMVDNAADDWRIAMTYERIFLVLLELLVCAIHPIPGQYVFTWTARLAFTYMPSVTDADVDIVLSIPMFLRLYLISRVMLLHSKLFTDASSRSIGAINKINFNTRFVMKTLMTICPGTVLLVFSVSCWIIASWTVRVCERYHDTQEVTSNFLGAMWLISVTFLSIGYGDMVPHTYCGKGVCLLTGIMGAGCTALVVAVVARKSELTRAEKHVHNFMMDSQLYKRVKNTAANVLRETWLIYKHTKLVKKIDHARVRKHQRKFLQAIHQLRRVKMEQRKLIDQANTLVDLAKTQNMMYDLVSDLQRRSKELDRRIGSLDDKLDSILVSLETLPSLVSQAVTQQHRDFLDGLAPRVQTSSKGSEDNWVPARCKRSPDTAPQTIPYS
;
A
#
# COMPACT_ATOMS: atom_id res chain seq x y z
N MET A 1 -25.51 -50.56 -40.01
CA MET A 1 -26.75 -49.79 -40.19
C MET A 1 -26.68 -48.50 -39.38
N PRO A 2 -27.24 -47.39 -39.89
CA PRO A 2 -26.94 -46.02 -39.50
C PRO A 2 -28.09 -45.35 -38.72
N SER A 3 -27.83 -44.20 -38.08
CA SER A 3 -28.79 -43.07 -38.02
C SER A 3 -28.09 -41.84 -37.41
N LEU A 4 -27.65 -40.89 -38.23
CA LEU A 4 -28.40 -39.71 -38.72
C LEU A 4 -28.46 -38.55 -37.70
N SER A 5 -27.54 -37.61 -37.93
CA SER A 5 -27.75 -36.16 -38.10
C SER A 5 -28.79 -35.41 -37.24
N LYS A 6 -28.35 -34.29 -36.67
CA LYS A 6 -29.00 -32.99 -36.95
C LYS A 6 -28.00 -31.83 -36.86
N SER A 7 -27.88 -31.11 -37.97
CA SER A 7 -27.24 -29.82 -38.13
C SER A 7 -28.25 -28.69 -37.90
N SER A 8 -27.83 -27.59 -37.27
CA SER A 8 -28.23 -26.19 -37.56
C SER A 8 -27.68 -25.27 -36.46
N SER A 9 -26.56 -24.58 -36.66
CA SER A 9 -26.43 -23.21 -37.20
C SER A 9 -26.48 -22.11 -36.11
N PRO A 10 -25.78 -20.97 -36.31
CA PRO A 10 -25.15 -20.18 -35.24
C PRO A 10 -25.94 -18.93 -34.84
N LEU A 11 -25.80 -18.48 -33.58
CA LEU A 11 -26.21 -17.13 -33.17
C LEU A 11 -25.02 -16.16 -33.27
N LEU A 12 -25.19 -15.14 -34.12
CA LEU A 12 -24.39 -13.92 -34.24
C LEU A 12 -24.91 -12.84 -33.25
N PRO A 13 -24.19 -11.72 -33.07
CA PRO A 13 -24.09 -10.99 -31.81
C PRO A 13 -25.14 -9.87 -31.69
N ASP A 14 -25.59 -9.63 -30.46
CA ASP A 14 -26.39 -8.45 -30.18
C ASP A 14 -25.54 -7.18 -30.25
N THR A 15 -26.01 -6.31 -31.13
CA THR A 15 -25.50 -4.99 -31.42
C THR A 15 -26.25 -4.03 -30.51
N VAL A 16 -25.59 -3.39 -29.55
CA VAL A 16 -26.21 -2.33 -28.73
C VAL A 16 -25.80 -0.97 -29.30
N VAL A 17 -26.77 -0.31 -29.91
CA VAL A 17 -26.70 1.08 -30.39
C VAL A 17 -27.46 1.98 -29.41
N THR A 18 -26.72 2.93 -28.84
CA THR A 18 -27.07 4.27 -28.31
C THR A 18 -28.39 4.51 -27.57
N SER A 19 -28.28 5.11 -26.38
CA SER A 19 -29.15 6.24 -26.01
C SER A 19 -28.42 7.20 -25.07
N ALA A 20 -28.05 8.36 -25.61
CA ALA A 20 -27.64 9.53 -24.86
C ALA A 20 -28.89 10.22 -24.32
N LYS A 21 -28.95 10.48 -23.02
CA LYS A 21 -29.96 11.35 -22.41
C LYS A 21 -29.32 12.66 -22.00
N TYR A 22 -29.64 13.68 -22.80
CA TYR A 22 -29.59 15.09 -22.48
C TYR A 22 -30.64 15.37 -21.39
N SER A 23 -30.23 16.02 -20.30
CA SER A 23 -31.10 16.91 -19.52
C SER A 23 -30.28 18.15 -19.19
N GLY A 24 -30.70 19.28 -19.76
CA GLY A 24 -30.22 20.59 -19.35
C GLY A 24 -30.89 21.01 -18.05
N ASP A 25 -30.14 21.75 -17.23
CA ASP A 25 -30.74 22.76 -16.37
C ASP A 25 -29.81 23.97 -16.29
N VAL A 26 -30.45 25.12 -16.11
CA VAL A 26 -30.01 26.47 -16.45
C VAL A 26 -29.49 27.20 -15.20
N GLY A 27 -28.35 27.89 -15.34
CA GLY A 27 -28.17 29.28 -14.88
C GLY A 27 -27.78 29.62 -13.42
N ARG A 28 -26.44 29.84 -13.22
CA ARG A 28 -25.79 31.08 -12.69
C ARG A 28 -26.01 31.54 -11.20
N PRO A 29 -25.22 32.48 -10.62
CA PRO A 29 -23.83 32.31 -10.12
C PRO A 29 -23.57 32.95 -8.71
N LEU A 30 -22.46 32.65 -8.02
CA LEU A 30 -21.84 33.47 -6.94
C LEU A 30 -20.45 32.88 -6.63
N SER A 31 -19.33 33.52 -7.01
CA SER A 31 -18.57 34.57 -6.31
C SER A 31 -17.31 34.04 -5.60
N SER A 32 -16.16 34.36 -6.22
CA SER A 32 -14.85 34.76 -5.67
C SER A 32 -14.41 34.35 -4.25
N LEU A 33 -13.23 33.71 -4.17
CA LEU A 33 -12.10 33.94 -3.24
C LEU A 33 -11.16 32.72 -3.44
N GLY A 34 -9.95 32.77 -3.98
CA GLY A 34 -8.91 33.79 -3.91
C GLY A 34 -7.82 33.35 -2.94
N ALA A 35 -6.93 32.41 -3.33
CA ALA A 35 -5.60 32.23 -2.72
C ALA A 35 -4.71 31.28 -3.58
N SER A 36 -3.59 31.83 -4.06
CA SER A 36 -2.57 31.23 -4.92
C SER A 36 -1.70 30.16 -4.24
N PRO A 37 -1.04 29.26 -5.00
CA PRO A 37 0.23 28.66 -4.61
C PRO A 37 1.40 29.16 -5.49
N PRO A 38 2.65 29.18 -4.97
CA PRO A 38 3.78 29.75 -5.68
C PRO A 38 4.38 28.80 -6.72
N ASN A 39 5.00 29.41 -7.73
CA ASN A 39 5.74 28.81 -8.84
C ASN A 39 6.84 27.83 -8.39
N LEU A 40 7.00 26.73 -9.13
CA LEU A 40 8.26 26.00 -9.20
C LEU A 40 8.55 25.68 -10.67
N SER A 41 9.58 26.33 -11.21
CA SER A 41 10.21 26.01 -12.50
C SER A 41 11.27 24.93 -12.30
N GLU A 42 11.33 24.02 -13.27
CA GLU A 42 12.32 22.95 -13.44
C GLU A 42 13.77 23.45 -13.50
N LEU A 43 14.71 22.61 -13.02
CA LEU A 43 15.96 22.38 -13.74
C LEU A 43 16.40 20.92 -13.57
N ASP A 44 16.85 20.36 -14.70
CA ASP A 44 17.23 18.99 -14.96
C ASP A 44 18.60 18.56 -14.38
N SER A 45 18.68 17.27 -14.08
CA SER A 45 19.76 16.27 -14.28
C SER A 45 21.23 16.46 -13.82
N GLU A 46 21.76 15.31 -13.37
CA GLU A 46 23.15 14.88 -13.17
C GLU A 46 23.93 15.27 -11.89
N ARG A 47 24.06 14.24 -11.03
CA ARG A 47 25.27 13.82 -10.30
C ARG A 47 25.86 14.79 -9.27
N GLN A 48 25.33 14.76 -8.03
CA GLN A 48 26.07 15.14 -6.83
C GLN A 48 25.51 14.47 -5.56
N GLU A 49 26.25 13.53 -4.94
CA GLU A 49 26.18 13.35 -3.47
C GLU A 49 26.76 14.64 -2.82
N PRO A 50 26.49 15.07 -1.55
CA PRO A 50 25.73 14.50 -0.43
C PRO A 50 24.82 15.56 0.28
N HIS A 51 23.48 15.48 0.17
CA HIS A 51 22.59 16.48 0.80
C HIS A 51 21.88 16.02 2.09
N GLN A 52 21.98 14.74 2.48
CA GLN A 52 21.36 14.24 3.72
C GLN A 52 22.19 14.50 4.99
N THR A 53 23.50 14.70 4.87
CA THR A 53 24.39 15.01 5.99
C THR A 53 24.27 16.47 6.44
N LEU A 54 24.01 17.41 5.52
CA LEU A 54 23.89 18.84 5.86
C LEU A 54 22.57 19.15 6.60
N GLN A 55 21.47 18.50 6.23
CA GLN A 55 20.19 18.67 6.92
C GLN A 55 20.22 18.01 8.31
N ARG A 56 21.04 16.98 8.49
CA ARG A 56 21.30 16.35 9.80
C ARG A 56 22.21 17.22 10.67
N SER A 57 23.22 17.88 10.11
CA SER A 57 24.11 18.79 10.85
C SER A 57 23.42 20.08 11.27
N VAL A 58 22.58 20.67 10.41
CA VAL A 58 21.79 21.87 10.77
C VAL A 58 20.73 21.51 11.83
N LEU A 59 20.12 20.32 11.77
CA LEU A 59 19.20 19.88 12.81
C LEU A 59 19.94 19.57 14.13
N GLU A 60 21.10 18.91 14.10
CA GLU A 60 21.93 18.66 15.29
C GLU A 60 22.51 19.93 15.91
N GLU A 61 22.86 20.94 15.11
CA GLU A 61 23.36 22.23 15.60
C GLU A 61 22.24 23.06 16.27
N VAL A 62 21.01 22.97 15.75
CA VAL A 62 19.82 23.58 16.36
C VAL A 62 19.38 22.83 17.63
N PHE A 63 19.50 21.50 17.68
CA PHE A 63 19.18 20.70 18.88
C PHE A 63 20.27 20.77 19.97
N SER A 64 21.54 20.99 19.61
CA SER A 64 22.64 21.09 20.59
C SER A 64 22.76 22.48 21.21
N LYS A 65 22.41 23.56 20.47
CA LYS A 65 22.33 24.92 21.05
C LYS A 65 21.18 25.11 22.05
N GLY A 66 20.16 24.26 22.00
CA GLY A 66 19.05 24.26 22.96
C GLY A 66 19.37 23.69 24.35
N PHE A 67 20.56 23.09 24.53
CA PHE A 67 20.91 22.37 25.77
C PHE A 67 22.02 23.02 26.61
N SER A 68 22.61 24.15 26.19
CA SER A 68 23.81 24.69 26.86
C SER A 68 23.72 26.10 27.44
N GLU A 69 22.58 26.77 27.41
CA GLU A 69 22.37 28.05 28.12
C GLU A 69 21.15 27.97 29.02
N ASN A 70 21.40 27.63 30.30
CA ASN A 70 20.78 28.28 31.45
C ASN A 70 21.31 27.63 32.73
N ASN A 71 22.53 28.00 33.10
CA ASN A 71 22.97 27.89 34.49
C ASN A 71 23.75 29.15 34.86
N SER A 72 23.03 30.26 35.04
CA SER A 72 23.50 31.37 35.88
C SER A 72 22.36 32.36 36.16
N LYS A 73 22.34 32.81 37.42
CA LYS A 73 21.57 33.93 38.02
C LYS A 73 20.10 33.66 38.38
N ALA A 74 19.96 33.27 39.65
CA ALA A 74 18.85 33.72 40.47
C ALA A 74 18.89 35.26 40.60
N ASN A 75 17.83 35.95 40.18
CA ASN A 75 17.27 37.06 40.94
C ASN A 75 15.81 37.33 40.53
N SER A 76 15.09 37.94 41.47
CA SER A 76 13.64 38.04 41.63
C SER A 76 12.80 38.68 40.51
N GLU A 77 11.51 38.34 40.59
CA GLU A 77 10.29 39.10 40.29
C GLU A 77 9.72 39.20 38.86
N GLY A 78 8.44 38.81 38.74
CA GLY A 78 7.46 39.54 37.92
C GLY A 78 6.89 38.86 36.68
N GLY A 79 5.92 37.95 36.87
CA GLY A 79 4.71 37.81 36.02
C GLY A 79 4.83 37.47 34.52
N ARG A 80 4.59 36.20 34.18
CA ARG A 80 3.77 35.67 33.03
C ARG A 80 4.11 34.19 32.79
N ASP A 81 3.60 33.31 33.63
CA ASP A 81 3.62 31.86 33.36
C ASP A 81 2.46 31.51 32.42
N THR A 82 2.72 30.94 31.24
CA THR A 82 1.87 29.93 30.52
C THR A 82 2.25 29.70 29.04
N PRO A 83 3.55 29.56 28.69
CA PRO A 83 3.89 28.59 27.63
C PRO A 83 4.91 27.52 28.09
N GLN A 84 5.85 27.90 28.97
CA GLN A 84 6.93 27.01 29.43
C GLN A 84 6.46 25.85 30.32
N LYS A 85 5.36 26.02 31.06
CA LYS A 85 4.79 24.97 31.92
C LYS A 85 4.11 23.87 31.10
N ARG A 86 3.47 24.23 29.97
CA ARG A 86 2.79 23.29 29.04
C ARG A 86 3.78 22.43 28.24
N THR A 87 4.89 22.99 27.77
CA THR A 87 5.91 22.24 27.02
C THR A 87 6.67 21.25 27.91
N LYS A 88 6.95 21.62 29.17
CA LYS A 88 7.50 20.69 30.19
C LYS A 88 6.55 19.52 30.48
N ASP A 89 5.24 19.78 30.54
CA ASP A 89 4.21 18.75 30.77
C ASP A 89 4.08 17.77 29.59
N ILE A 90 4.09 18.27 28.34
CA ILE A 90 4.05 17.42 27.13
C ILE A 90 5.30 16.54 27.04
N GLY A 91 6.48 17.10 27.27
CA GLY A 91 7.74 16.34 27.27
C GLY A 91 7.78 15.27 28.36
N TYR A 92 7.29 15.59 29.56
CA TYR A 92 7.14 14.64 30.66
C TYR A 92 6.20 13.49 30.29
N ARG A 93 5.02 13.80 29.73
CA ARG A 93 4.04 12.79 29.28
C ARG A 93 4.57 11.90 28.16
N LEU A 94 5.33 12.45 27.21
CA LEU A 94 5.97 11.66 26.15
C LEU A 94 7.06 10.73 26.71
N SER A 95 7.85 11.20 27.67
CA SER A 95 8.85 10.38 28.37
C SER A 95 8.19 9.25 29.17
N GLN A 96 7.13 9.58 29.93
CA GLN A 96 6.33 8.62 30.68
C GLN A 96 5.70 7.57 29.76
N ARG A 97 5.15 7.98 28.61
CA ARG A 97 4.61 7.09 27.57
C ARG A 97 5.65 6.11 27.06
N ARG A 98 6.86 6.59 26.74
CA ARG A 98 7.97 5.74 26.29
C ARG A 98 8.39 4.73 27.36
N ALA A 99 8.46 5.15 28.63
CA ALA A 99 8.79 4.27 29.75
C ALA A 99 7.71 3.19 29.98
N LEU A 100 6.42 3.56 29.94
CA LEU A 100 5.29 2.63 30.07
C LEU A 100 5.27 1.62 28.92
N PHE A 101 5.53 2.06 27.69
CA PHE A 101 5.63 1.17 26.54
C PHE A 101 6.80 0.18 26.68
N GLY A 102 7.95 0.63 27.18
CA GLY A 102 9.08 -0.23 27.50
C GLY A 102 8.76 -1.29 28.54
N LYS A 103 8.09 -0.92 29.65
CA LYS A 103 7.64 -1.87 30.67
C LYS A 103 6.60 -2.85 30.15
N ARG A 104 5.65 -2.40 29.32
CA ARG A 104 4.67 -3.27 28.66
C ARG A 104 5.35 -4.34 27.80
N LYS A 105 6.42 -3.97 27.10
CA LYS A 105 7.24 -4.87 26.30
C LYS A 105 7.90 -5.97 27.14
N GLN A 106 8.55 -5.57 28.23
CA GLN A 106 9.16 -6.51 29.18
C GLN A 106 8.13 -7.47 29.80
N LEU A 107 6.94 -6.97 30.20
CA LEU A 107 5.87 -7.82 30.71
C LEU A 107 5.40 -8.86 29.69
N SER A 108 5.31 -8.48 28.42
CA SER A 108 4.95 -9.41 27.35
C SER A 108 6.03 -10.49 27.15
N ASP A 109 7.30 -10.14 27.29
CA ASP A 109 8.42 -11.10 27.17
C ASP A 109 8.41 -12.10 28.31
N TYR A 110 8.21 -11.62 29.55
CA TYR A 110 8.06 -12.51 30.71
C TYR A 110 6.83 -13.41 30.58
N ALA A 111 5.70 -12.88 30.12
CA ALA A 111 4.50 -13.69 29.88
C ALA A 111 4.78 -14.79 28.84
N LEU A 112 5.50 -14.48 27.76
CA LEU A 112 5.91 -15.50 26.80
C LEU A 112 6.81 -16.56 27.44
N ILE A 113 7.83 -16.16 28.22
CA ILE A 113 8.76 -17.10 28.87
C ILE A 113 7.99 -18.07 29.79
N PHE A 114 7.13 -17.56 30.68
CA PHE A 114 6.34 -18.42 31.57
C PHE A 114 5.29 -19.24 30.82
N GLY A 115 4.70 -18.69 29.76
CA GLY A 115 3.77 -19.42 28.89
C GLY A 115 4.44 -20.61 28.20
N MET A 116 5.65 -20.41 27.64
CA MET A 116 6.43 -21.47 27.01
C MET A 116 6.97 -22.48 28.03
N LEU A 117 7.44 -22.01 29.19
CA LEU A 117 7.88 -22.88 30.29
C LEU A 117 6.75 -23.82 30.73
N GLY A 118 5.53 -23.31 30.88
CA GLY A 118 4.36 -24.12 31.21
C GLY A 118 4.06 -25.20 30.17
N ILE A 119 4.17 -24.89 28.87
CA ILE A 119 4.01 -25.88 27.79
C ILE A 119 5.11 -26.94 27.85
N VAL A 120 6.37 -26.54 28.02
CA VAL A 120 7.51 -27.48 28.05
C VAL A 120 7.39 -28.43 29.25
N ILE A 121 7.09 -27.91 30.44
CA ILE A 121 6.91 -28.74 31.64
C ILE A 121 5.69 -29.65 31.47
N MET A 122 4.60 -29.17 30.87
CA MET A 122 3.43 -30.00 30.54
C MET A 122 3.79 -31.16 29.61
N VAL A 123 4.52 -30.90 28.53
CA VAL A 123 4.97 -31.95 27.62
C VAL A 123 5.86 -32.94 28.37
N MET A 124 6.85 -32.46 29.15
CA MET A 124 7.71 -33.34 29.95
C MET A 124 6.92 -34.21 30.94
N GLU A 125 5.93 -33.63 31.63
CA GLU A 125 5.05 -34.38 32.54
C GLU A 125 4.30 -35.49 31.80
N THR A 126 3.73 -35.18 30.64
CA THR A 126 2.96 -36.14 29.85
C THR A 126 3.84 -37.23 29.22
N GLU A 127 5.10 -36.94 28.91
CA GLU A 127 6.05 -37.94 28.41
C GLU A 127 6.59 -38.84 29.52
N LEU A 128 7.04 -38.25 30.62
CA LEU A 128 7.69 -38.98 31.71
C LEU A 128 6.70 -39.82 32.53
N SER A 129 5.46 -39.33 32.69
CA SER A 129 4.39 -40.06 33.39
C SER A 129 3.91 -41.32 32.67
N TRP A 130 4.34 -41.52 31.43
CA TRP A 130 4.06 -42.72 30.66
C TRP A 130 5.28 -43.64 30.57
N GLY A 131 6.47 -43.09 30.33
CA GLY A 131 7.67 -43.88 30.07
C GLY A 131 8.50 -44.25 31.30
N VAL A 132 8.39 -43.50 32.41
CA VAL A 132 9.37 -43.59 33.51
C VAL A 132 8.71 -43.73 34.88
N TYR A 133 7.68 -42.95 35.18
CA TYR A 133 7.02 -42.97 36.49
C TYR A 133 5.50 -43.04 36.36
N THR A 134 4.82 -43.52 37.41
CA THR A 134 3.35 -43.51 37.46
C THR A 134 2.82 -42.14 37.89
N LYS A 135 1.60 -41.81 37.44
CA LYS A 135 0.90 -40.56 37.79
C LYS A 135 0.69 -40.33 39.30
N GLU A 136 0.85 -41.38 40.10
CA GLU A 136 0.75 -41.33 41.57
C GLU A 136 2.03 -40.83 42.25
N SER A 137 3.15 -40.81 41.52
CA SER A 137 4.45 -40.46 42.09
C SER A 137 4.56 -38.99 42.50
N SER A 138 5.37 -38.73 43.53
CA SER A 138 5.71 -37.36 43.97
C SER A 138 6.31 -36.51 42.85
N TYR A 139 6.95 -37.13 41.85
CA TYR A 139 7.49 -36.46 40.67
C TYR A 139 6.39 -35.88 39.77
N SER A 140 5.32 -36.64 39.49
CA SER A 140 4.16 -36.14 38.73
C SER A 140 3.50 -34.98 39.45
N PHE A 141 3.27 -35.11 40.76
CA PHE A 141 2.70 -34.04 41.58
C PHE A 141 3.55 -32.76 41.56
N SER A 142 4.88 -32.90 41.70
CA SER A 142 5.81 -31.78 41.66
C SER A 142 5.78 -31.04 40.32
N LEU A 143 5.77 -31.77 39.19
CA LEU A 143 5.69 -31.17 37.86
C LEU A 143 4.35 -30.46 37.62
N LYS A 144 3.23 -31.05 38.06
CA LYS A 144 1.89 -30.41 38.00
C LYS A 144 1.82 -29.14 38.85
N CYS A 145 2.45 -29.13 40.03
CA CYS A 145 2.60 -27.93 40.85
C CYS A 145 3.42 -26.85 40.14
N LEU A 146 4.50 -27.19 39.45
CA LEU A 146 5.29 -26.24 38.65
C LEU A 146 4.50 -25.69 37.45
N ILE A 147 3.68 -26.51 36.79
CA ILE A 147 2.76 -26.06 35.73
C ILE A 147 1.74 -25.06 36.28
N SER A 148 1.18 -25.34 37.46
CA SER A 148 0.20 -24.45 38.11
C SER A 148 0.83 -23.15 38.58
N LEU A 149 2.02 -23.21 39.17
CA LEU A 149 2.79 -22.03 39.59
C LEU A 149 3.16 -21.14 38.40
N SER A 150 3.68 -21.73 37.32
CA SER A 150 4.00 -20.97 36.10
C SER A 150 2.76 -20.35 35.46
N THR A 151 1.61 -21.03 35.52
CA THR A 151 0.33 -20.50 35.05
C THR A 151 -0.18 -19.35 35.93
N ALA A 152 -0.08 -19.45 37.26
CA ALA A 152 -0.45 -18.37 38.16
C ALA A 152 0.38 -17.09 37.93
N ILE A 153 1.70 -17.26 37.74
CA ILE A 153 2.60 -16.15 37.38
C ILE A 153 2.21 -15.57 36.01
N LEU A 154 1.94 -16.41 35.01
CA LEU A 154 1.49 -15.98 33.69
C LEU A 154 0.20 -15.14 33.75
N LEU A 155 -0.81 -15.59 34.49
CA LEU A 155 -2.06 -14.84 34.67
C LEU A 155 -1.81 -13.48 35.32
N GLY A 156 -0.98 -13.43 36.37
CA GLY A 156 -0.57 -12.16 36.98
C GLY A 156 0.11 -11.21 35.99
N LEU A 157 1.00 -11.74 35.13
CA LEU A 157 1.67 -10.96 34.09
C LEU A 157 0.70 -10.45 33.01
N ILE A 158 -0.31 -11.24 32.63
CA ILE A 158 -1.36 -10.80 31.67
C ILE A 158 -2.20 -9.68 32.28
N VAL A 159 -2.61 -9.79 33.54
CA VAL A 159 -3.33 -8.72 34.24
C VAL A 159 -2.47 -7.45 34.32
N MET A 160 -1.19 -7.57 34.69
CA MET A 160 -0.27 -6.44 34.72
C MET A 160 -0.04 -5.83 33.33
N TYR A 161 0.01 -6.65 32.28
CA TYR A 161 0.12 -6.18 30.90
C TYR A 161 -1.07 -5.31 30.51
N HIS A 162 -2.30 -5.76 30.78
CA HIS A 162 -3.50 -4.96 30.48
C HIS A 162 -3.65 -3.74 31.39
N ALA A 163 -3.21 -3.82 32.65
CA ALA A 163 -3.16 -2.64 33.51
C ALA A 163 -2.22 -1.56 32.93
N ARG A 164 -1.06 -1.94 32.40
CA ARG A 164 -0.15 -0.99 31.71
C ARG A 164 -0.70 -0.50 30.38
N GLU A 165 -1.45 -1.33 29.65
CA GLU A 165 -2.15 -0.91 28.44
C GLU A 165 -3.22 0.16 28.72
N ILE A 166 -4.01 -0.02 29.78
CA ILE A 166 -5.02 0.95 30.23
C ILE A 166 -4.35 2.26 30.67
N GLN A 167 -3.24 2.19 31.41
CA GLN A 167 -2.46 3.37 31.79
C GLN A 167 -1.91 4.11 30.56
N LEU A 168 -1.45 3.38 29.54
CA LEU A 168 -1.00 4.00 28.30
C LEU A 168 -2.15 4.72 27.58
N PHE A 169 -3.34 4.13 27.55
CA PHE A 169 -4.54 4.75 27.00
C PHE A 169 -4.96 6.02 27.76
N MET A 170 -4.88 5.99 29.10
CA MET A 170 -5.13 7.15 29.95
C MET A 170 -4.14 8.29 29.66
N VAL A 171 -2.84 7.98 29.58
CA VAL A 171 -1.79 8.95 29.25
C VAL A 171 -1.96 9.53 27.85
N ASP A 172 -2.42 8.73 26.87
CA ASP A 172 -2.66 9.21 25.51
C ASP A 172 -3.89 10.14 25.43
N ASN A 173 -4.93 9.90 26.24
CA ASN A 173 -6.19 10.68 26.24
C ASN A 173 -6.27 11.75 27.34
N ALA A 174 -5.23 11.92 28.17
CA ALA A 174 -5.26 12.81 29.34
C ALA A 174 -6.42 12.52 30.32
N ALA A 175 -6.78 11.25 30.48
CA ALA A 175 -7.85 10.83 31.38
C ALA A 175 -7.27 10.35 32.72
N ASP A 176 -7.79 10.88 33.83
CA ASP A 176 -7.33 10.50 35.18
C ASP A 176 -8.07 9.26 35.71
N ASP A 177 -9.32 9.04 35.27
CA ASP A 177 -10.14 7.90 35.69
C ASP A 177 -10.00 6.70 34.74
N TRP A 178 -9.42 5.60 35.25
CA TRP A 178 -9.26 4.34 34.51
C TRP A 178 -10.58 3.71 34.07
N ARG A 179 -11.68 4.02 34.78
CA ARG A 179 -13.03 3.51 34.48
C ARG A 179 -13.50 3.96 33.09
N ILE A 180 -13.11 5.16 32.67
CA ILE A 180 -13.46 5.72 31.35
C ILE A 180 -12.78 4.93 30.22
N ALA A 181 -11.58 4.39 30.50
CA ALA A 181 -10.84 3.56 29.56
C ALA A 181 -11.33 2.10 29.48
N MET A 182 -12.18 1.68 30.42
CA MET A 182 -12.60 0.29 30.57
C MET A 182 -13.98 0.04 29.95
N THR A 183 -13.99 -0.46 28.72
CA THR A 183 -15.23 -0.86 28.02
C THR A 183 -15.60 -2.32 28.30
N TYR A 184 -16.88 -2.66 28.20
CA TYR A 184 -17.35 -4.05 28.35
C TYR A 184 -16.69 -5.00 27.35
N GLU A 185 -16.47 -4.55 26.11
CA GLU A 185 -15.74 -5.33 25.09
C GLU A 185 -14.30 -5.63 25.52
N ARG A 186 -13.58 -4.65 26.06
CA ARG A 186 -12.22 -4.84 26.57
C ARG A 186 -12.20 -5.81 27.74
N ILE A 187 -13.12 -5.65 28.71
CA ILE A 187 -13.24 -6.57 29.86
C ILE A 187 -13.46 -8.00 29.37
N PHE A 188 -14.38 -8.19 28.43
CA PHE A 188 -14.69 -9.51 27.88
C PHE A 188 -13.47 -10.16 27.22
N LEU A 189 -12.72 -9.40 26.40
CA LEU A 189 -11.50 -9.91 25.76
C LEU A 189 -10.39 -10.25 26.78
N VAL A 190 -10.21 -9.44 27.82
CA VAL A 190 -9.25 -9.72 28.91
C VAL A 190 -9.67 -10.98 29.67
N LEU A 191 -10.96 -11.14 29.96
CA LEU A 191 -11.48 -12.32 30.65
C LEU A 191 -11.29 -13.59 29.80
N LEU A 192 -11.59 -13.51 28.49
CA LEU A 192 -11.37 -14.61 27.55
C LEU A 192 -9.88 -15.00 27.50
N GLU A 193 -8.99 -14.01 27.44
CA GLU A 193 -7.55 -14.23 27.44
C GLU A 193 -7.08 -14.93 28.73
N LEU A 194 -7.56 -14.46 29.88
CA LEU A 194 -7.27 -15.09 31.17
C LEU A 194 -7.82 -16.51 31.24
N LEU A 195 -9.04 -16.77 30.74
CA LEU A 195 -9.63 -18.10 30.73
C LEU A 195 -8.83 -19.08 29.85
N VAL A 196 -8.44 -18.67 28.65
CA VAL A 196 -7.60 -19.48 27.75
C VAL A 196 -6.25 -19.80 28.40
N CYS A 197 -5.63 -18.80 29.06
CA CYS A 197 -4.36 -19.00 29.75
C CYS A 197 -4.49 -19.75 31.08
N ALA A 198 -5.67 -19.77 31.71
CA ALA A 198 -5.92 -20.46 32.98
C ALA A 198 -6.11 -21.96 32.81
N ILE A 199 -6.43 -22.47 31.61
CA ILE A 199 -6.54 -23.91 31.38
C ILE A 199 -5.15 -24.56 31.50
N HIS A 200 -5.01 -25.51 32.41
CA HIS A 200 -3.82 -26.34 32.64
C HIS A 200 -4.20 -27.61 33.44
N PRO A 201 -3.40 -28.68 33.41
CA PRO A 201 -3.58 -29.82 34.30
C PRO A 201 -3.30 -29.40 35.74
N ILE A 202 -4.34 -29.47 36.58
CA ILE A 202 -4.30 -29.08 37.99
C ILE A 202 -3.67 -30.23 38.80
N PRO A 203 -2.83 -29.95 39.82
CA PRO A 203 -2.28 -30.98 40.70
C PRO A 203 -3.40 -31.78 41.36
N GLY A 204 -3.40 -33.08 41.12
CA GLY A 204 -4.43 -34.01 41.54
C GLY A 204 -4.53 -35.19 40.59
N GLN A 205 -5.30 -36.20 41.00
CA GLN A 205 -5.69 -37.33 40.17
C GLN A 205 -7.18 -37.20 39.88
N TYR A 206 -7.50 -36.85 38.64
CA TYR A 206 -8.87 -36.79 38.16
C TYR A 206 -8.97 -37.70 36.94
N VAL A 207 -9.70 -38.79 37.08
CA VAL A 207 -9.94 -39.77 36.03
C VAL A 207 -11.33 -39.60 35.47
N PHE A 208 -11.50 -39.88 34.17
CA PHE A 208 -12.81 -39.97 33.53
C PHE A 208 -12.86 -41.20 32.63
N THR A 209 -14.05 -41.80 32.51
CA THR A 209 -14.27 -42.95 31.64
C THR A 209 -14.30 -42.50 30.18
N TRP A 210 -13.28 -42.86 29.39
CA TRP A 210 -13.18 -42.54 27.97
C TRP A 210 -13.65 -43.73 27.12
N THR A 211 -14.78 -43.56 26.44
CA THR A 211 -15.30 -44.52 25.46
C THR A 211 -14.84 -44.17 24.04
N ALA A 212 -14.16 -45.09 23.35
CA ALA A 212 -13.82 -44.96 21.92
C ALA A 212 -14.32 -46.18 21.13
N ARG A 213 -14.54 -46.02 19.82
CA ARG A 213 -14.83 -47.14 18.90
C ARG A 213 -13.63 -47.40 18.01
N LEU A 214 -13.10 -48.62 18.04
CA LEU A 214 -11.99 -49.03 17.18
C LEU A 214 -12.38 -48.92 15.71
N ALA A 215 -11.52 -48.34 14.86
CA ALA A 215 -11.90 -48.01 13.47
C ALA A 215 -12.11 -49.24 12.57
N PHE A 216 -11.49 -50.38 12.87
CA PHE A 216 -11.58 -51.59 12.04
C PHE A 216 -12.62 -52.59 12.55
N THR A 217 -12.71 -52.80 13.86
CA THR A 217 -13.60 -53.82 14.46
C THR A 217 -14.93 -53.24 14.96
N TYR A 218 -15.07 -51.90 15.01
CA TYR A 218 -16.24 -51.17 15.55
C TYR A 218 -16.62 -51.50 17.00
N MET A 219 -15.79 -52.27 17.71
CA MET A 219 -16.04 -52.62 19.10
C MET A 219 -15.81 -51.39 20.00
N PRO A 220 -16.68 -51.18 21.00
CA PRO A 220 -16.46 -50.15 22.01
C PRO A 220 -15.29 -50.57 22.92
N SER A 221 -14.27 -49.71 23.01
CA SER A 221 -13.19 -49.81 23.98
C SER A 221 -13.39 -48.71 25.03
N VAL A 222 -13.50 -49.11 26.29
CA VAL A 222 -13.74 -48.23 27.43
C VAL A 222 -12.53 -48.31 28.34
N THR A 223 -11.86 -47.18 28.53
CA THR A 223 -10.67 -47.07 29.39
C THR A 223 -10.80 -45.84 30.27
N ASP A 224 -10.28 -45.93 31.50
CA ASP A 224 -10.17 -44.78 32.39
C ASP A 224 -8.97 -43.93 31.95
N ALA A 225 -9.23 -42.69 31.57
CA ALA A 225 -8.23 -41.76 31.08
C ALA A 225 -8.11 -40.55 32.02
N ASP A 226 -6.91 -40.00 32.11
CA ASP A 226 -6.65 -38.82 32.94
C ASP A 226 -7.26 -37.57 32.30
N VAL A 227 -8.00 -36.77 33.08
CA VAL A 227 -8.55 -35.47 32.65
C VAL A 227 -7.44 -34.51 32.22
N ASP A 228 -6.22 -34.71 32.74
CA ASP A 228 -5.00 -33.98 32.38
C ASP A 228 -4.76 -33.91 30.86
N ILE A 229 -5.11 -34.97 30.13
CA ILE A 229 -4.92 -35.05 28.68
C ILE A 229 -5.81 -34.06 27.95
N VAL A 230 -7.07 -33.95 28.37
CA VAL A 230 -8.01 -33.01 27.75
C VAL A 230 -7.63 -31.57 28.10
N LEU A 231 -7.07 -31.35 29.30
CA LEU A 231 -6.61 -30.03 29.75
C LEU A 231 -5.24 -29.62 29.17
N SER A 232 -4.42 -30.56 28.73
CA SER A 232 -3.11 -30.28 28.15
C SER A 232 -3.18 -29.75 26.71
N ILE A 233 -4.18 -30.18 25.92
CA ILE A 233 -4.34 -29.76 24.52
C ILE A 233 -4.61 -28.24 24.40
N PRO A 234 -5.55 -27.64 25.15
CA PRO A 234 -5.78 -26.20 25.11
C PRO A 234 -4.59 -25.36 25.58
N MET A 235 -3.60 -25.94 26.30
CA MET A 235 -2.41 -25.17 26.69
C MET A 235 -1.59 -24.69 25.50
N PHE A 236 -1.64 -25.37 24.34
CA PHE A 236 -0.99 -24.86 23.12
C PHE A 236 -1.63 -23.58 22.59
N LEU A 237 -2.86 -23.23 23.00
CA LEU A 237 -3.44 -21.93 22.65
C LEU A 237 -2.54 -20.78 23.14
N ARG A 238 -1.80 -20.97 24.24
CA ARG A 238 -0.84 -19.97 24.77
C ARG A 238 0.25 -19.56 23.76
N LEU A 239 0.46 -20.32 22.67
CA LEU A 239 1.36 -19.93 21.57
C LEU A 239 0.95 -18.61 20.88
N TYR A 240 -0.29 -18.13 21.06
CA TYR A 240 -0.68 -16.78 20.60
C TYR A 240 0.23 -15.67 21.19
N LEU A 241 0.82 -15.90 22.37
CA LEU A 241 1.75 -14.96 23.02
C LEU A 241 2.99 -14.70 22.17
N ILE A 242 3.44 -15.68 21.38
CA ILE A 242 4.53 -15.51 20.41
C ILE A 242 4.17 -14.42 19.41
N SER A 243 2.95 -14.47 18.86
CA SER A 243 2.47 -13.48 17.91
C SER A 243 2.42 -12.09 18.55
N ARG A 244 2.01 -11.97 19.82
CA ARG A 244 2.03 -10.69 20.55
C ARG A 244 3.44 -10.12 20.69
N VAL A 245 4.40 -10.93 21.15
CA VAL A 245 5.80 -10.50 21.34
C VAL A 245 6.43 -10.11 20.01
N MET A 246 6.21 -10.90 18.96
CA MET A 246 6.68 -10.59 17.59
C MET A 246 6.22 -9.20 17.15
N LEU A 247 4.95 -8.85 17.39
CA LEU A 247 4.40 -7.54 17.03
C LEU A 247 5.02 -6.40 17.83
N LEU A 248 5.21 -6.62 19.13
CA LEU A 248 5.69 -5.58 20.05
C LEU A 248 7.18 -5.31 19.92
N HIS A 249 7.95 -6.27 19.37
CA HIS A 249 9.39 -6.14 19.12
C HIS A 249 9.76 -5.78 17.68
N SER A 250 8.86 -5.97 16.72
CA SER A 250 9.17 -5.71 15.32
C SER A 250 9.39 -4.22 15.07
N LYS A 251 10.67 -3.85 14.84
CA LYS A 251 11.10 -2.47 14.55
C LYS A 251 10.36 -1.87 13.36
N LEU A 252 9.93 -2.70 12.40
CA LEU A 252 9.15 -2.28 11.23
C LEU A 252 7.84 -1.58 11.61
N PHE A 253 7.17 -2.00 12.70
CA PHE A 253 5.87 -1.48 13.11
C PHE A 253 5.91 -0.58 14.36
N THR A 254 7.02 -0.61 15.10
CA THR A 254 7.18 0.22 16.30
C THR A 254 7.97 1.51 16.06
N ASP A 255 8.60 1.66 14.89
CA ASP A 255 9.39 2.86 14.58
C ASP A 255 8.54 4.14 14.49
N ALA A 256 9.13 5.27 14.85
CA ALA A 256 8.45 6.56 14.84
C ALA A 256 8.07 6.99 13.42
N SER A 257 8.92 6.69 12.43
CA SER A 257 8.67 6.99 11.03
C SER A 257 7.44 6.24 10.51
N SER A 258 7.37 4.92 10.76
CA SER A 258 6.24 4.11 10.32
C SER A 258 4.95 4.51 11.03
N ARG A 259 5.00 4.80 12.35
CA ARG A 259 3.83 5.31 13.08
C ARG A 259 3.31 6.65 12.57
N SER A 260 4.20 7.56 12.20
CA SER A 260 3.82 8.85 11.59
C SER A 260 3.12 8.63 10.24
N ILE A 261 3.71 7.81 9.36
CA ILE A 261 3.12 7.46 8.06
C ILE A 261 1.77 6.76 8.23
N GLY A 262 1.65 5.87 9.22
CA GLY A 262 0.39 5.20 9.56
C GLY A 262 -0.70 6.17 10.01
N ALA A 263 -0.37 7.15 10.85
CA ALA A 263 -1.31 8.17 11.29
C ALA A 263 -1.81 9.05 10.13
N ILE A 264 -0.91 9.46 9.23
CA ILE A 264 -1.26 10.24 8.02
C ILE A 264 -2.24 9.46 7.13
N ASN A 265 -2.02 8.14 7.00
CA ASN A 265 -2.90 7.27 6.21
C ASN A 265 -4.10 6.71 7.00
N LYS A 266 -4.28 7.11 8.26
CA LYS A 266 -5.30 6.56 9.18
C LYS A 266 -5.27 5.01 9.28
N ILE A 267 -4.07 4.43 9.20
CA ILE A 267 -3.86 2.98 9.33
C ILE A 267 -3.49 2.66 10.77
N ASN A 268 -4.28 1.79 11.41
CA ASN A 268 -3.97 1.25 12.72
C ASN A 268 -3.07 0.01 12.58
N PHE A 269 -1.97 -0.02 13.34
CA PHE A 269 -1.02 -1.14 13.39
C PHE A 269 -1.62 -2.35 14.12
N ASN A 270 -2.49 -3.08 13.43
CA ASN A 270 -3.16 -4.26 13.96
C ASN A 270 -2.36 -5.54 13.69
N THR A 271 -2.60 -6.58 14.49
CA THR A 271 -2.03 -7.94 14.31
C THR A 271 -2.26 -8.47 12.89
N ARG A 272 -3.47 -8.25 12.35
CA ARG A 272 -3.85 -8.61 10.98
C ARG A 272 -3.05 -7.88 9.91
N PHE A 273 -2.73 -6.60 10.13
CA PHE A 273 -1.93 -5.82 9.19
C PHE A 273 -0.51 -6.40 9.13
N VAL A 274 0.09 -6.65 10.29
CA VAL A 274 1.44 -7.23 10.37
C VAL A 274 1.50 -8.63 9.76
N MET A 275 0.51 -9.49 10.04
CA MET A 275 0.47 -10.82 9.43
C MET A 275 0.38 -10.73 7.89
N LYS A 276 -0.41 -9.79 7.35
CA LYS A 276 -0.45 -9.52 5.90
C LYS A 276 0.90 -9.03 5.36
N THR A 277 1.58 -8.13 6.09
CA THR A 277 2.90 -7.63 5.71
C THR A 277 3.95 -8.74 5.69
N LEU A 278 3.99 -9.59 6.72
CA LEU A 278 4.91 -10.75 6.78
C LEU A 278 4.65 -11.73 5.63
N MET A 279 3.39 -12.05 5.35
CA MET A 279 2.99 -12.87 4.21
C MET A 279 3.30 -12.23 2.85
N THR A 280 3.56 -10.93 2.79
CA THR A 280 3.93 -10.23 1.55
C THR A 280 5.45 -10.20 1.36
N ILE A 281 6.21 -9.97 2.44
CA ILE A 281 7.68 -9.85 2.40
C ILE A 281 8.33 -11.22 2.18
N CYS A 282 8.06 -12.18 3.06
CA CYS A 282 8.69 -13.50 3.05
C CYS A 282 7.65 -14.64 3.23
N PRO A 283 6.69 -14.79 2.29
CA PRO A 283 5.62 -15.77 2.41
C PRO A 283 6.13 -17.20 2.60
N GLY A 284 7.17 -17.61 1.86
CA GLY A 284 7.70 -18.97 1.90
C GLY A 284 8.24 -19.35 3.29
N THR A 285 9.05 -18.47 3.89
CA THR A 285 9.61 -18.70 5.23
C THR A 285 8.51 -18.75 6.29
N VAL A 286 7.54 -17.83 6.24
CA VAL A 286 6.43 -17.79 7.21
C VAL A 286 5.56 -19.04 7.10
N LEU A 287 5.19 -19.44 5.88
CA LEU A 287 4.38 -20.65 5.65
C LEU A 287 5.13 -21.93 6.05
N LEU A 288 6.44 -22.01 5.81
CA LEU A 288 7.27 -23.15 6.21
C LEU A 288 7.32 -23.28 7.74
N VAL A 289 7.67 -22.20 8.44
CA VAL A 289 7.74 -22.19 9.91
C VAL A 289 6.37 -22.54 10.53
N PHE A 290 5.29 -21.97 9.99
CA PHE A 290 3.93 -22.29 10.42
C PHE A 290 3.57 -23.76 10.19
N SER A 291 3.86 -24.32 9.01
CA SER A 291 3.52 -25.70 8.68
C SER A 291 4.29 -26.71 9.55
N VAL A 292 5.61 -26.53 9.67
CA VAL A 292 6.45 -27.43 10.49
C VAL A 292 6.06 -27.38 11.97
N SER A 293 5.79 -26.19 12.52
CA SER A 293 5.34 -26.07 13.92
C SER A 293 3.97 -26.71 14.13
N CYS A 294 3.01 -26.51 13.22
CA CYS A 294 1.70 -27.17 13.27
C CYS A 294 1.82 -28.70 13.16
N TRP A 295 2.72 -29.22 12.33
CA TRP A 295 2.97 -30.66 12.23
C TRP A 295 3.44 -31.24 13.55
N ILE A 296 4.43 -30.63 14.19
CA ILE A 296 4.97 -31.11 15.48
C ILE A 296 3.88 -31.11 16.55
N ILE A 297 3.12 -30.01 16.67
CA ILE A 297 2.06 -29.87 17.68
C ILE A 297 0.92 -30.86 17.42
N ALA A 298 0.44 -30.97 16.17
CA ALA A 298 -0.64 -31.90 15.83
C ALA A 298 -0.22 -33.36 16.01
N SER A 299 1.03 -33.71 15.67
CA SER A 299 1.57 -35.06 15.84
C SER A 299 1.63 -35.44 17.31
N TRP A 300 2.12 -34.54 18.16
CA TRP A 300 2.11 -34.75 19.60
C TRP A 300 0.67 -34.88 20.13
N THR A 301 -0.25 -34.02 19.69
CA THR A 301 -1.65 -34.01 20.13
C THR A 301 -2.38 -35.31 19.77
N VAL A 302 -2.28 -35.78 18.52
CA VAL A 302 -2.88 -37.06 18.09
C VAL A 302 -2.32 -38.21 18.91
N ARG A 303 -1.00 -38.22 19.12
CA ARG A 303 -0.34 -39.28 19.88
C ARG A 303 -0.84 -39.34 21.32
N VAL A 304 -1.02 -38.20 21.97
CA VAL A 304 -1.57 -38.14 23.34
C VAL A 304 -3.03 -38.59 23.35
N CYS A 305 -3.82 -38.24 22.33
CA CYS A 305 -5.22 -38.66 22.25
C CYS A 305 -5.44 -40.14 21.95
N GLU A 306 -4.60 -40.77 21.12
CA GLU A 306 -4.70 -42.19 20.79
C GLU A 306 -3.99 -43.10 21.80
N ARG A 307 -3.21 -42.54 22.73
CA ARG A 307 -2.36 -43.29 23.66
C ARG A 307 -3.08 -44.35 24.50
N TYR A 308 -4.34 -44.11 24.89
CA TYR A 308 -5.10 -44.99 25.80
C TYR A 308 -5.92 -46.07 25.07
N HIS A 309 -6.03 -45.99 23.74
CA HIS A 309 -6.87 -46.89 22.94
C HIS A 309 -6.08 -47.65 21.86
N ASP A 310 -4.78 -47.40 21.72
CA ASP A 310 -3.91 -48.11 20.77
C ASP A 310 -3.25 -49.34 21.42
N THR A 311 -3.78 -50.53 21.13
CA THR A 311 -3.26 -51.81 21.63
C THR A 311 -2.07 -52.36 20.83
N GLN A 312 -1.70 -51.76 19.70
CA GLN A 312 -0.61 -52.24 18.81
C GLN A 312 0.62 -51.31 18.77
N GLU A 313 0.65 -50.22 19.55
CA GLU A 313 1.75 -49.24 19.63
C GLU A 313 2.18 -48.57 18.29
N VAL A 314 1.37 -48.68 17.23
CA VAL A 314 1.74 -48.15 15.91
C VAL A 314 1.49 -46.63 15.85
N THR A 315 0.39 -46.15 16.41
CA THR A 315 0.05 -44.72 16.49
C THR A 315 0.61 -44.03 17.75
N SER A 316 1.00 -44.81 18.76
CA SER A 316 1.64 -44.31 20.00
C SER A 316 3.09 -43.84 19.78
N ASN A 317 3.75 -44.32 18.72
CA ASN A 317 5.08 -43.89 18.30
C ASN A 317 5.05 -42.50 17.67
N PHE A 318 5.96 -41.61 18.09
CA PHE A 318 6.01 -40.21 17.61
C PHE A 318 6.21 -40.12 16.09
N LEU A 319 7.03 -41.01 15.52
CA LEU A 319 7.26 -41.08 14.08
C LEU A 319 6.01 -41.53 13.31
N GLY A 320 5.22 -42.45 13.87
CA GLY A 320 3.94 -42.89 13.30
C GLY A 320 2.89 -41.78 13.31
N ALA A 321 2.77 -41.05 14.43
CA ALA A 321 1.90 -39.87 14.50
C ALA A 321 2.35 -38.74 13.55
N MET A 322 3.67 -38.53 13.41
CA MET A 322 4.23 -37.57 12.45
C MET A 322 3.92 -37.95 11.00
N TRP A 323 4.03 -39.25 10.65
CA TRP A 323 3.61 -39.77 9.35
C TRP A 323 2.14 -39.50 9.07
N LEU A 324 1.25 -39.90 10.00
CA LEU A 324 -0.19 -39.69 9.89
C LEU A 324 -0.56 -38.21 9.68
N ILE A 325 0.01 -37.31 10.47
CA ILE A 325 -0.24 -35.87 10.36
C ILE A 325 0.29 -35.28 9.07
N SER A 326 1.48 -35.70 8.62
CA SER A 326 2.06 -35.21 7.36
C SER A 326 1.21 -35.61 6.15
N VAL A 327 0.78 -36.89 6.10
CA VAL A 327 -0.10 -37.43 5.05
C VAL A 327 -1.49 -36.77 5.07
N THR A 328 -2.02 -36.50 6.27
CA THR A 328 -3.32 -35.82 6.45
C THR A 328 -3.25 -34.35 6.05
N PHE A 329 -2.19 -33.64 6.44
CA PHE A 329 -1.98 -32.23 6.11
C PHE A 329 -1.84 -32.02 4.61
N LEU A 330 -1.13 -32.92 3.92
CA LEU A 330 -1.01 -32.93 2.46
C LEU A 330 -2.28 -33.44 1.75
N SER A 331 -3.31 -33.83 2.51
CA SER A 331 -4.58 -34.36 1.98
C SER A 331 -4.40 -35.58 1.08
N ILE A 332 -3.43 -36.45 1.38
CA ILE A 332 -3.18 -37.70 0.63
C ILE A 332 -4.06 -38.83 1.18
N GLY A 333 -3.98 -39.10 2.49
CA GLY A 333 -4.83 -40.07 3.19
C GLY A 333 -4.71 -41.52 2.71
N TYR A 334 -3.54 -42.15 2.83
CA TYR A 334 -3.33 -43.55 2.40
C TYR A 334 -4.24 -44.56 3.12
N GLY A 335 -4.64 -44.29 4.37
CA GLY A 335 -5.52 -45.16 5.15
C GLY A 335 -4.83 -46.34 5.83
N ASP A 336 -3.49 -46.36 5.82
CA ASP A 336 -2.63 -47.29 6.54
C ASP A 336 -2.67 -47.07 8.05
N MET A 337 -2.81 -45.82 8.49
CA MET A 337 -3.00 -45.44 9.89
C MET A 337 -4.21 -44.50 10.02
N VAL A 338 -5.09 -44.75 11.00
CA VAL A 338 -6.33 -43.98 11.20
C VAL A 338 -6.58 -43.77 12.70
N PRO A 339 -6.91 -42.55 13.16
CA PRO A 339 -7.24 -42.33 14.57
C PRO A 339 -8.54 -43.04 14.95
N HIS A 340 -8.54 -43.67 16.12
CA HIS A 340 -9.70 -44.37 16.68
C HIS A 340 -10.52 -43.45 17.58
N THR A 341 -9.88 -42.57 18.36
CA THR A 341 -10.55 -41.67 19.29
C THR A 341 -11.23 -40.49 18.58
N TYR A 342 -12.29 -39.96 19.20
CA TYR A 342 -12.93 -38.73 18.72
C TYR A 342 -11.99 -37.52 18.78
N CYS A 343 -11.10 -37.47 19.78
CA CYS A 343 -10.07 -36.43 19.84
C CYS A 343 -9.12 -36.52 18.63
N GLY A 344 -8.51 -37.68 18.38
CA GLY A 344 -7.58 -37.86 17.26
C GLY A 344 -8.22 -37.57 15.91
N LYS A 345 -9.48 -38.01 15.70
CA LYS A 345 -10.28 -37.66 14.52
C LYS A 345 -10.48 -36.14 14.39
N GLY A 346 -10.79 -35.46 15.50
CA GLY A 346 -10.92 -34.01 15.55
C GLY A 346 -9.64 -33.29 15.16
N VAL A 347 -8.49 -33.75 15.68
CA VAL A 347 -7.17 -33.18 15.34
C VAL A 347 -6.85 -33.41 13.86
N CYS A 348 -7.04 -34.62 13.33
CA CYS A 348 -6.84 -34.91 11.91
C CYS A 348 -7.73 -34.06 11.00
N LEU A 349 -8.99 -33.83 11.38
CA LEU A 349 -9.90 -32.94 10.65
C LEU A 349 -9.38 -31.50 10.63
N LEU A 350 -8.96 -30.96 11.78
CA LEU A 350 -8.39 -29.63 11.88
C LEU A 350 -7.09 -29.51 11.07
N THR A 351 -6.21 -30.52 11.13
CA THR A 351 -5.00 -30.61 10.33
C THR A 351 -5.30 -30.60 8.83
N GLY A 352 -6.32 -31.32 8.38
CA GLY A 352 -6.74 -31.32 6.97
C GLY A 352 -7.23 -29.95 6.51
N ILE A 353 -8.07 -29.27 7.31
CA ILE A 353 -8.56 -27.91 7.01
C ILE A 353 -7.39 -26.92 6.94
N MET A 354 -6.47 -26.98 7.92
CA MET A 354 -5.28 -26.13 7.96
C MET A 354 -4.35 -26.40 6.77
N GLY A 355 -4.15 -27.68 6.42
CA GLY A 355 -3.34 -28.11 5.29
C GLY A 355 -3.88 -27.63 3.95
N ALA A 356 -5.19 -27.73 3.73
CA ALA A 356 -5.85 -27.17 2.55
C ALA A 356 -5.67 -25.65 2.46
N GLY A 357 -5.81 -24.92 3.58
CA GLY A 357 -5.56 -23.49 3.65
C GLY A 357 -4.11 -23.11 3.34
N CYS A 358 -3.14 -23.84 3.88
CA CYS A 358 -1.72 -23.66 3.57
C CYS A 358 -1.41 -23.92 2.10
N THR A 359 -1.93 -25.01 1.53
CA THR A 359 -1.76 -25.33 0.10
C THR A 359 -2.33 -24.23 -0.79
N ALA A 360 -3.52 -23.72 -0.49
CA ALA A 360 -4.12 -22.61 -1.23
C ALA A 360 -3.26 -21.32 -1.16
N LEU A 361 -2.70 -21.01 0.01
CA LEU A 361 -1.79 -19.87 0.18
C LEU A 361 -0.48 -20.06 -0.60
N VAL A 362 0.09 -21.26 -0.60
CA VAL A 362 1.30 -21.57 -1.39
C VAL A 362 1.03 -21.37 -2.88
N VAL A 363 -0.10 -21.87 -3.41
CA VAL A 363 -0.48 -21.66 -4.82
C VAL A 363 -0.59 -20.17 -5.14
N ALA A 364 -1.24 -19.38 -4.28
CA ALA A 364 -1.36 -17.94 -4.47
C ALA A 364 0.00 -17.21 -4.43
N VAL A 365 0.91 -17.66 -3.57
CA VAL A 365 2.28 -17.12 -3.47
C VAL A 365 3.09 -17.47 -4.71
N VAL A 366 3.04 -18.72 -5.15
CA VAL A 366 3.74 -19.18 -6.36
C VAL A 366 3.23 -18.41 -7.57
N ALA A 367 1.92 -18.26 -7.75
CA ALA A 367 1.34 -17.47 -8.85
C ALA A 367 1.92 -16.04 -8.89
N ARG A 368 1.92 -15.32 -7.76
CA ARG A 368 2.48 -13.96 -7.67
C ARG A 368 3.98 -13.89 -7.89
N LYS A 369 4.74 -14.90 -7.47
CA LYS A 369 6.20 -14.94 -7.64
C LYS A 369 6.61 -15.40 -9.04
N SER A 370 5.75 -16.15 -9.73
CA SER A 370 5.93 -16.54 -11.14
C SER A 370 5.54 -15.43 -12.11
N GLU A 371 4.85 -14.38 -11.66
CA GLU A 371 4.62 -13.18 -12.46
C GLU A 371 5.92 -12.43 -12.69
N LEU A 372 6.30 -12.29 -13.97
CA LEU A 372 7.43 -11.46 -14.38
C LEU A 372 7.26 -10.02 -13.88
N THR A 373 8.33 -9.46 -13.33
CA THR A 373 8.38 -8.05 -12.94
C THR A 373 8.22 -7.14 -14.17
N ARG A 374 7.91 -5.85 -13.97
CA ARG A 374 7.78 -4.88 -15.08
C ARG A 374 9.05 -4.82 -15.93
N ALA A 375 10.22 -4.85 -15.30
CA ALA A 375 11.50 -4.84 -15.98
C ALA A 375 11.75 -6.13 -16.78
N GLU A 376 11.51 -7.30 -16.17
CA GLU A 376 11.64 -8.59 -16.86
C GLU A 376 10.64 -8.71 -18.02
N LYS A 377 9.40 -8.23 -17.85
CA LYS A 377 8.40 -8.16 -18.93
C LYS A 377 8.89 -7.30 -20.08
N HIS A 378 9.52 -6.15 -19.80
CA HIS A 378 10.09 -5.29 -20.83
C HIS A 378 11.22 -6.00 -21.59
N VAL A 379 12.16 -6.64 -20.88
CA VAL A 379 13.24 -7.42 -21.49
C VAL A 379 12.69 -8.59 -22.30
N HIS A 380 11.69 -9.32 -21.79
CA HIS A 380 11.03 -10.41 -22.48
C HIS A 380 10.34 -9.93 -23.76
N ASN A 381 9.65 -8.79 -23.72
CA ASN A 381 8.99 -8.21 -24.87
C ASN A 381 10.00 -7.80 -25.95
N PHE A 382 11.10 -7.15 -25.55
CA PHE A 382 12.19 -6.80 -26.46
C PHE A 382 12.83 -8.04 -27.11
N MET A 383 13.07 -9.09 -26.33
CA MET A 383 13.60 -10.36 -26.83
C MET A 383 12.65 -10.99 -27.86
N MET A 384 11.34 -10.97 -27.60
CA MET A 384 10.33 -11.49 -28.53
C MET A 384 10.23 -10.68 -29.82
N ASP A 385 10.30 -9.35 -29.74
CA ASP A 385 10.30 -8.49 -30.94
C ASP A 385 11.54 -8.75 -31.81
N SER A 386 12.73 -8.81 -31.19
CA SER A 386 13.98 -9.14 -31.89
C SER A 386 13.92 -10.50 -32.61
N GLN A 387 13.34 -11.52 -31.95
CA GLN A 387 13.15 -12.84 -32.57
C GLN A 387 12.14 -12.81 -33.72
N LEU A 388 10.99 -12.13 -33.55
CA LEU A 388 10.00 -12.00 -34.62
C LEU A 388 10.56 -11.25 -35.81
N TYR A 389 11.30 -10.18 -35.60
CA TYR A 389 11.96 -9.42 -36.65
C TYR A 389 12.90 -10.29 -37.49
N LYS A 390 13.71 -11.15 -36.85
CA LYS A 390 14.54 -12.15 -37.55
C LYS A 390 13.69 -13.15 -38.35
N ARG A 391 12.59 -13.64 -37.78
CA ARG A 391 11.67 -14.57 -38.48
C ARG A 391 10.99 -13.92 -39.69
N VAL A 392 10.60 -12.65 -39.59
CA VAL A 392 10.05 -11.88 -40.73
C VAL A 392 11.09 -11.81 -41.85
N LYS A 393 12.34 -11.44 -41.55
CA LYS A 393 13.42 -11.40 -42.54
C LYS A 393 13.64 -12.74 -43.23
N ASN A 394 13.76 -13.83 -42.47
CA ASN A 394 13.97 -15.17 -43.02
C ASN A 394 12.80 -15.64 -43.89
N THR A 395 11.56 -15.36 -43.46
CA THR A 395 10.37 -15.77 -44.21
C THR A 395 10.19 -14.92 -45.48
N ALA A 396 10.48 -13.62 -45.41
CA ALA A 396 10.50 -12.74 -46.58
C ALA A 396 11.56 -13.18 -47.60
N ALA A 397 12.75 -13.59 -47.14
CA ALA A 397 13.78 -14.15 -48.01
C ALA A 397 13.30 -15.44 -48.72
N ASN A 398 12.58 -16.31 -48.02
CA ASN A 398 11.97 -17.49 -48.64
C ASN A 398 10.89 -17.13 -49.68
N VAL A 399 10.06 -16.12 -49.42
CA VAL A 399 9.08 -15.62 -50.39
C VAL A 399 9.80 -15.14 -51.66
N LEU A 400 10.85 -14.33 -51.53
CA LEU A 400 11.65 -13.87 -52.67
C LEU A 400 12.31 -15.04 -53.41
N ARG A 401 12.90 -15.99 -52.67
CA ARG A 401 13.54 -17.18 -53.24
C ARG A 401 12.58 -18.01 -54.08
N GLU A 402 11.41 -18.35 -53.54
CA GLU A 402 10.44 -19.16 -54.27
C GLU A 402 9.81 -18.38 -55.42
N THR A 403 9.60 -17.07 -55.30
CA THR A 403 9.14 -16.20 -56.41
C THR A 403 10.12 -16.23 -57.57
N TRP A 404 11.42 -16.06 -57.29
CA TRP A 404 12.48 -16.14 -58.30
C TRP A 404 12.53 -17.52 -58.96
N LEU A 405 12.46 -18.61 -58.18
CA LEU A 405 12.48 -19.97 -58.71
C LEU A 405 11.26 -20.28 -59.58
N ILE A 406 10.08 -19.76 -59.24
CA ILE A 406 8.89 -19.83 -60.10
C ILE A 406 9.15 -19.08 -61.41
N TYR A 407 9.65 -17.85 -61.36
CA TYR A 407 9.94 -17.06 -62.56
C TYR A 407 10.99 -17.74 -63.46
N LYS A 408 12.08 -18.23 -62.88
CA LYS A 408 13.13 -18.98 -63.58
C LYS A 408 12.55 -20.19 -64.33
N HIS A 409 11.80 -21.04 -63.65
CA HIS A 409 11.27 -22.28 -64.24
C HIS A 409 10.04 -22.09 -65.14
N THR A 410 9.48 -20.88 -65.22
CA THR A 410 8.35 -20.55 -66.10
C THR A 410 8.74 -19.69 -67.31
N LYS A 411 9.77 -18.82 -67.18
CA LYS A 411 10.12 -17.82 -68.20
C LYS A 411 11.56 -17.94 -68.74
N LEU A 412 12.52 -18.44 -67.96
CA LEU A 412 13.94 -18.50 -68.37
C LEU A 412 14.42 -19.86 -68.89
N VAL A 413 13.56 -20.89 -68.91
CA VAL A 413 13.93 -22.25 -69.36
C VAL A 413 13.21 -22.59 -70.67
N LYS A 414 13.94 -23.18 -71.62
CA LYS A 414 13.47 -23.51 -72.98
C LYS A 414 12.35 -24.57 -73.01
N LYS A 415 12.27 -25.45 -72.01
CA LYS A 415 11.17 -26.42 -71.79
C LYS A 415 10.68 -26.33 -70.34
N ILE A 416 9.36 -26.17 -70.14
CA ILE A 416 8.75 -25.97 -68.82
C ILE A 416 8.49 -27.33 -68.14
N ASP A 417 8.99 -27.51 -66.92
CA ASP A 417 8.68 -28.67 -66.07
C ASP A 417 7.57 -28.30 -65.07
N HIS A 418 6.34 -28.69 -65.40
CA HIS A 418 5.16 -28.42 -64.58
C HIS A 418 5.22 -29.04 -63.18
N ALA A 419 5.94 -30.14 -62.97
CA ALA A 419 6.05 -30.75 -61.65
C ALA A 419 6.93 -29.90 -60.71
N ARG A 420 8.06 -29.38 -61.21
CA ARG A 420 8.93 -28.46 -60.45
C ARG A 420 8.24 -27.12 -60.16
N VAL A 421 7.52 -26.56 -61.14
CA VAL A 421 6.78 -25.31 -60.94
C VAL A 421 5.73 -25.47 -59.83
N ARG A 422 4.94 -26.56 -59.84
CA ARG A 422 3.96 -26.83 -58.77
C ARG A 422 4.60 -27.00 -57.40
N LYS A 423 5.81 -27.57 -57.33
CA LYS A 423 6.57 -27.70 -56.07
C LYS A 423 6.96 -26.31 -55.52
N HIS A 424 7.48 -25.42 -56.36
CA HIS A 424 7.85 -24.06 -55.96
C HIS A 424 6.63 -23.18 -55.66
N GLN A 425 5.51 -23.34 -56.39
CA GLN A 425 4.24 -22.66 -56.09
C GLN A 425 3.69 -23.05 -54.71
N ARG A 426 3.72 -24.34 -54.35
CA ARG A 426 3.33 -24.79 -53.00
C ARG A 426 4.22 -24.19 -51.92
N LYS A 427 5.53 -24.19 -52.13
CA LYS A 427 6.50 -23.59 -51.18
C LYS A 427 6.33 -22.07 -51.07
N PHE A 428 6.08 -21.38 -52.18
CA PHE A 428 5.77 -19.95 -52.21
C PHE A 428 4.51 -19.64 -51.40
N LEU A 429 3.42 -20.38 -51.66
CA LEU A 429 2.16 -20.20 -50.93
C LEU A 429 2.35 -20.46 -49.44
N GLN A 430 3.11 -21.49 -49.07
CA GLN A 430 3.48 -21.75 -47.67
C GLN A 430 4.30 -20.59 -47.07
N ALA A 431 5.30 -20.06 -47.78
CA ALA A 431 6.10 -18.93 -47.32
C ALA A 431 5.26 -17.65 -47.13
N ILE A 432 4.30 -17.38 -48.01
CA ILE A 432 3.36 -16.25 -47.87
C ILE A 432 2.47 -16.42 -46.64
N HIS A 433 1.89 -17.61 -46.42
CA HIS A 433 1.08 -17.86 -45.23
C HIS A 433 1.89 -17.73 -43.93
N GLN A 434 3.12 -18.26 -43.93
CA GLN A 434 4.04 -18.09 -42.80
C GLN A 434 4.35 -16.61 -42.55
N LEU A 435 4.65 -15.83 -43.60
CA LEU A 435 4.95 -14.40 -43.45
C LEU A 435 3.75 -13.64 -42.88
N ARG A 436 2.53 -13.92 -43.35
CA ARG A 436 1.29 -13.32 -42.82
C ARG A 436 1.09 -13.67 -41.35
N ARG A 437 1.35 -14.92 -40.96
CA ARG A 437 1.26 -15.38 -39.57
C ARG A 437 2.26 -14.65 -38.67
N VAL A 438 3.55 -14.63 -39.04
CA VAL A 438 4.59 -13.94 -38.25
C VAL A 438 4.30 -12.43 -38.16
N LYS A 439 3.83 -11.79 -39.24
CA LYS A 439 3.43 -10.36 -39.22
C LYS A 439 2.20 -10.10 -38.34
N MET A 440 1.28 -11.05 -38.22
CA MET A 440 0.16 -10.93 -37.26
C MET A 440 0.64 -11.08 -35.82
N GLU A 441 1.54 -12.03 -35.53
CA GLU A 441 2.15 -12.19 -34.21
C GLU A 441 2.94 -10.93 -33.79
N GLN A 442 3.67 -10.32 -34.73
CA GLN A 442 4.40 -9.07 -34.47
C GLN A 442 3.46 -7.92 -34.10
N ARG A 443 2.34 -7.77 -34.82
CA ARG A 443 1.33 -6.75 -34.49
C ARG A 443 0.75 -6.93 -33.09
N LYS A 444 0.43 -8.17 -32.70
CA LYS A 444 -0.08 -8.46 -31.35
C LYS A 444 0.91 -8.04 -30.25
N LEU A 445 2.21 -8.26 -30.43
CA LEU A 445 3.21 -7.81 -29.46
C LEU A 445 3.32 -6.28 -29.39
N ILE A 446 3.26 -5.60 -30.53
CA ILE A 446 3.29 -4.13 -30.58
C ILE A 446 2.06 -3.56 -29.86
N ASP A 447 0.86 -4.12 -30.10
CA ASP A 447 -0.37 -3.69 -29.44
C ASP A 447 -0.29 -3.87 -27.92
N GLN A 448 0.30 -4.97 -27.43
CA GLN A 448 0.55 -5.20 -26.00
C GLN A 448 1.58 -4.25 -25.39
N ALA A 449 2.59 -3.83 -26.17
CA ALA A 449 3.59 -2.87 -25.72
C ALA A 449 3.00 -1.45 -25.60
N ASN A 450 2.13 -1.09 -26.54
CA ASN A 450 1.55 0.24 -26.63
C ASN A 450 0.67 0.56 -25.41
N THR A 451 -0.07 -0.39 -24.82
CA THR A 451 -0.95 -0.09 -23.68
C THR A 451 -0.25 0.55 -22.46
N LEU A 452 1.00 0.16 -22.17
CA LEU A 452 1.76 0.74 -21.04
C LEU A 452 2.39 2.09 -21.41
N VAL A 453 2.85 2.20 -22.66
CA VAL A 453 3.44 3.42 -23.20
C VAL A 453 2.37 4.50 -23.40
N ASP A 454 1.16 4.11 -23.78
CA ASP A 454 0.02 5.00 -23.98
C ASP A 454 -0.40 5.65 -22.66
N LEU A 455 -0.36 4.93 -21.53
CA LEU A 455 -0.60 5.55 -20.22
C LEU A 455 0.43 6.64 -19.90
N ALA A 456 1.72 6.37 -20.12
CA ALA A 456 2.77 7.39 -19.91
C ALA A 456 2.63 8.58 -20.88
N LYS A 457 2.31 8.32 -22.14
CA LYS A 457 2.04 9.38 -23.13
C LYS A 457 0.82 10.21 -22.77
N THR A 458 -0.27 9.61 -22.27
CA THR A 458 -1.43 10.37 -21.81
C THR A 458 -1.10 11.28 -20.62
N GLN A 459 -0.22 10.84 -19.71
CA GLN A 459 0.24 11.68 -18.62
C GLN A 459 1.05 12.88 -19.13
N ASN A 460 1.98 12.67 -20.06
CA ASN A 460 2.75 13.76 -20.67
C ASN A 460 1.85 14.73 -21.44
N MET A 461 0.94 14.21 -22.26
CA MET A 461 -0.05 15.04 -22.97
C MET A 461 -0.95 15.83 -22.00
N MET A 462 -1.30 15.24 -20.84
CA MET A 462 -2.08 15.94 -19.82
C MET A 462 -1.26 17.07 -19.18
N TYR A 463 0.02 16.85 -18.89
CA TYR A 463 0.91 17.91 -18.43
C TYR A 463 1.05 19.03 -19.45
N ASP A 464 1.25 18.70 -20.72
CA ASP A 464 1.33 19.67 -21.81
C ASP A 464 0.03 20.49 -21.89
N LEU A 465 -1.13 19.82 -21.88
CA LEU A 465 -2.44 20.48 -21.92
C LEU A 465 -2.67 21.40 -20.71
N VAL A 466 -2.29 20.97 -19.50
CA VAL A 466 -2.42 21.79 -18.28
C VAL A 466 -1.50 23.00 -18.35
N SER A 467 -0.27 22.85 -18.84
CA SER A 467 0.66 23.95 -19.00
C SER A 467 0.17 24.97 -20.06
N ASP A 468 -0.41 24.50 -21.17
CA ASP A 468 -1.05 25.34 -22.18
C ASP A 468 -2.28 26.06 -21.62
N LEU A 469 -3.11 25.39 -20.82
CA LEU A 469 -4.25 26.01 -20.13
C LEU A 469 -3.80 27.09 -19.14
N GLN A 470 -2.76 26.83 -18.36
CA GLN A 470 -2.17 27.83 -17.47
C GLN A 470 -1.61 29.03 -18.24
N ARG A 471 -0.97 28.79 -19.39
CA ARG A 471 -0.46 29.86 -20.27
C ARG A 471 -1.60 30.71 -20.82
N ARG A 472 -2.69 30.08 -21.28
CA ARG A 472 -3.90 30.79 -21.73
C ARG A 472 -4.60 31.54 -20.60
N SER A 473 -4.65 30.97 -19.40
CA SER A 473 -5.21 31.64 -18.21
C SER A 473 -4.43 32.91 -17.89
N LYS A 474 -3.08 32.84 -17.85
CA LYS A 474 -2.24 34.02 -17.62
C LYS A 474 -2.41 35.10 -18.69
N GLU A 475 -2.61 34.71 -19.93
CA GLU A 475 -2.90 35.63 -21.04
C GLU A 475 -4.28 36.28 -20.88
N LEU A 476 -5.30 35.52 -20.48
CA LEU A 476 -6.62 36.06 -20.18
C LEU A 476 -6.59 37.03 -18.99
N ASP A 477 -5.88 36.69 -17.92
CA ASP A 477 -5.70 37.57 -16.76
C ASP A 477 -5.03 38.89 -17.16
N ARG A 478 -4.03 38.86 -18.05
CA ARG A 478 -3.41 40.06 -18.62
C ARG A 478 -4.39 40.92 -19.41
N ARG A 479 -5.23 40.29 -20.24
CA ARG A 479 -6.25 41.01 -21.01
C ARG A 479 -7.31 41.64 -20.12
N ILE A 480 -7.74 40.93 -19.08
CA ILE A 480 -8.66 41.44 -18.07
C ILE A 480 -8.04 42.62 -17.34
N GLY A 481 -6.78 42.51 -16.88
CA GLY A 481 -6.06 43.64 -16.28
C GLY A 481 -5.98 44.86 -17.20
N SER A 482 -5.68 44.65 -18.49
CA SER A 482 -5.67 45.76 -19.47
C SER A 482 -7.04 46.38 -19.74
N LEU A 483 -8.12 45.62 -19.53
CA LEU A 483 -9.49 46.12 -19.63
C LEU A 483 -9.87 46.91 -18.38
N ASP A 484 -9.43 46.45 -17.21
CA ASP A 484 -9.59 47.15 -15.93
C ASP A 484 -8.89 48.51 -15.97
N ASP A 485 -7.61 48.55 -16.41
CA ASP A 485 -6.85 49.79 -16.58
C ASP A 485 -7.56 50.78 -17.52
N LYS A 486 -8.17 50.27 -18.59
CA LYS A 486 -8.94 51.10 -19.54
C LYS A 486 -10.25 51.59 -18.92
N LEU A 487 -10.94 50.76 -18.14
CA LEU A 487 -12.16 51.15 -17.44
C LEU A 487 -11.86 52.22 -16.38
N ASP A 488 -10.77 52.07 -15.62
CA ASP A 488 -10.32 53.07 -14.66
C ASP A 488 -9.97 54.39 -15.35
N SER A 489 -9.28 54.34 -16.49
CA SER A 489 -9.01 55.54 -17.30
C SER A 489 -10.29 56.23 -17.77
N ILE A 490 -11.31 55.45 -18.19
CA ILE A 490 -12.61 55.99 -18.58
C ILE A 490 -13.32 56.60 -17.35
N LEU A 491 -13.27 55.94 -16.20
CA LEU A 491 -13.90 56.41 -14.97
C LEU A 491 -13.30 57.74 -14.52
N VAL A 492 -11.96 57.86 -14.52
CA VAL A 492 -11.25 59.13 -14.25
C VAL A 492 -11.62 60.20 -15.28
N SER A 493 -11.72 59.84 -16.56
CA SER A 493 -12.13 60.78 -17.61
C SER A 493 -13.57 61.29 -17.42
N LEU A 494 -14.47 60.45 -16.91
CA LEU A 494 -15.85 60.82 -16.58
C LEU A 494 -15.93 61.67 -15.31
N GLU A 495 -15.12 61.41 -14.30
CA GLU A 495 -15.06 62.25 -13.08
C GLU A 495 -14.47 63.64 -13.35
N THR A 496 -13.55 63.75 -14.31
CA THR A 496 -12.94 65.04 -14.72
C THR A 496 -13.80 65.82 -15.72
N LEU A 497 -14.81 65.19 -16.33
CA LEU A 497 -15.68 65.82 -17.32
C LEU A 497 -16.55 66.95 -16.74
N PRO A 498 -17.20 66.82 -15.56
CA PRO A 498 -17.96 67.90 -14.94
C PRO A 498 -17.13 69.15 -14.62
N SER A 499 -15.88 68.98 -14.19
CA SER A 499 -15.00 70.12 -13.88
C SER A 499 -14.55 70.85 -15.15
N LEU A 500 -14.23 70.10 -16.21
CA LEU A 500 -13.92 70.69 -17.53
C LEU A 500 -15.13 71.38 -18.16
N VAL A 501 -16.33 70.81 -18.04
CA VAL A 501 -17.58 71.44 -18.50
C VAL A 501 -17.86 72.71 -17.70
N SER A 502 -17.68 72.69 -16.37
CA SER A 502 -17.81 73.89 -15.53
C SER A 502 -16.81 74.98 -15.92
N GLN A 503 -15.58 74.59 -16.26
CA GLN A 503 -14.54 75.52 -16.72
C GLN A 503 -14.86 76.11 -18.09
N ALA A 504 -15.36 75.31 -19.04
CA ALA A 504 -15.78 75.79 -20.36
C ALA A 504 -17.01 76.72 -20.27
N VAL A 505 -17.99 76.39 -19.42
CA VAL A 505 -19.18 77.23 -19.20
C VAL A 505 -18.78 78.55 -18.55
N THR A 506 -17.90 78.55 -17.55
CA THR A 506 -17.41 79.79 -16.92
C THR A 506 -16.56 80.61 -17.88
N GLN A 507 -15.77 79.99 -18.74
CA GLN A 507 -14.98 80.69 -19.75
C GLN A 507 -15.88 81.31 -20.83
N GLN A 508 -16.89 80.59 -21.31
CA GLN A 508 -17.88 81.14 -22.24
C GLN A 508 -18.70 82.28 -21.62
N HIS A 509 -19.02 82.20 -20.32
CA HIS A 509 -19.68 83.29 -19.61
C HIS A 509 -18.77 84.51 -19.46
N ARG A 510 -17.47 84.30 -19.21
CA ARG A 510 -16.47 85.36 -19.11
C ARG A 510 -16.24 86.04 -20.45
N ASP A 511 -16.11 85.27 -21.54
CA ASP A 511 -15.96 85.79 -22.90
C ASP A 511 -17.22 86.55 -23.37
N PHE A 512 -18.42 86.10 -22.96
CA PHE A 512 -19.67 86.81 -23.20
C PHE A 512 -19.76 88.14 -22.43
N LEU A 513 -19.28 88.18 -21.18
CA LEU A 513 -19.22 89.40 -20.38
C LEU A 513 -18.16 90.38 -20.90
N ASP A 514 -16.99 89.90 -21.34
CA ASP A 514 -15.94 90.72 -21.95
C ASP A 514 -16.39 91.29 -23.31
N GLY A 515 -17.23 90.57 -24.05
CA GLY A 515 -17.88 91.04 -25.28
C GLY A 515 -18.92 92.17 -25.08
N LEU A 516 -19.44 92.34 -23.86
CA LEU A 516 -20.40 93.40 -23.51
C LEU A 516 -19.72 94.71 -23.02
N ALA A 517 -18.40 94.70 -22.88
CA ALA A 517 -17.62 95.82 -22.35
C ALA A 517 -17.07 96.87 -23.37
N PRO A 518 -17.68 97.18 -24.53
CA PRO A 518 -17.30 98.38 -25.27
C PRO A 518 -18.44 99.41 -25.34
N ARG A 519 -18.63 100.20 -24.28
CA ARG A 519 -19.25 101.54 -24.36
C ARG A 519 -18.97 102.34 -23.10
N VAL A 520 -17.93 103.18 -23.13
CA VAL A 520 -17.84 104.56 -22.57
C VAL A 520 -16.36 105.02 -22.63
N GLN A 521 -16.10 105.95 -23.55
CA GLN A 521 -15.10 107.06 -23.53
C GLN A 521 -13.59 106.76 -23.45
N THR A 522 -12.81 106.93 -24.54
CA THR A 522 -12.15 108.13 -25.12
C THR A 522 -10.76 108.50 -24.56
N SER A 523 -9.81 108.62 -25.49
CA SER A 523 -8.73 109.64 -25.60
C SER A 523 -7.30 109.31 -25.13
N SER A 524 -6.39 109.46 -26.11
CA SER A 524 -5.05 110.10 -26.04
C SER A 524 -3.79 109.26 -25.69
N LYS A 525 -2.87 109.24 -26.69
CA LYS A 525 -1.38 109.19 -26.65
C LYS A 525 -0.75 107.91 -26.09
N GLY A 526 0.31 107.33 -26.65
CA GLY A 526 1.23 107.68 -27.73
C GLY A 526 2.52 106.86 -27.54
N SER A 527 3.34 106.74 -28.60
CA SER A 527 4.75 106.26 -28.60
C SER A 527 5.00 104.81 -28.15
N GLU A 528 5.94 104.02 -28.67
CA GLU A 528 7.00 104.17 -29.68
C GLU A 528 7.51 102.74 -29.99
N ASP A 529 7.87 102.45 -31.24
CA ASP A 529 9.16 101.88 -31.70
C ASP A 529 9.81 100.72 -30.91
N ASN A 530 10.39 99.65 -31.49
CA ASN A 530 11.04 99.53 -32.78
C ASN A 530 11.48 98.06 -33.03
N TRP A 531 11.70 97.74 -34.30
CA TRP A 531 12.76 96.87 -34.86
C TRP A 531 12.66 95.32 -34.93
N VAL A 532 12.53 94.89 -36.19
CA VAL A 532 12.88 93.60 -36.88
C VAL A 532 14.42 93.67 -37.16
N PRO A 533 15.26 92.60 -37.42
CA PRO A 533 14.98 91.53 -38.38
C PRO A 533 15.66 90.14 -38.29
N ALA A 534 15.01 89.20 -38.99
CA ALA A 534 15.46 88.06 -39.82
C ALA A 534 16.91 87.50 -39.73
N ARG A 535 17.05 86.18 -39.94
CA ARG A 535 17.70 85.58 -41.15
C ARG A 535 18.01 84.07 -41.01
N CYS A 536 17.54 83.29 -42.01
CA CYS A 536 18.11 82.06 -42.63
C CYS A 536 18.52 80.86 -41.72
N LYS A 537 18.51 79.59 -42.14
CA LYS A 537 18.68 78.97 -43.46
C LYS A 537 18.36 77.46 -43.34
N ARG A 538 17.76 76.91 -44.41
CA ARG A 538 18.04 75.61 -45.06
C ARG A 538 17.99 74.28 -44.27
N SER A 539 17.06 73.44 -44.73
CA SER A 539 16.99 71.98 -44.78
C SER A 539 18.29 71.32 -45.33
N PRO A 540 18.50 69.96 -45.34
CA PRO A 540 17.52 68.98 -45.82
C PRO A 540 17.51 67.57 -45.15
N ASP A 541 16.55 66.80 -45.64
CA ASP A 541 16.21 65.40 -45.42
C ASP A 541 17.37 64.39 -45.50
N THR A 542 17.25 63.30 -44.72
CA THR A 542 17.63 61.95 -45.18
C THR A 542 16.79 60.88 -44.46
N ALA A 543 15.89 60.22 -45.19
CA ALA A 543 15.51 58.80 -45.01
C ALA A 543 16.35 57.97 -46.04
N PRO A 544 16.54 56.62 -46.00
CA PRO A 544 15.48 55.63 -45.69
C PRO A 544 15.92 54.20 -45.18
N GLN A 545 14.90 53.33 -45.00
CA GLN A 545 14.85 51.85 -45.22
C GLN A 545 15.57 50.87 -44.26
N THR A 546 14.85 49.97 -43.53
CA THR A 546 14.51 48.54 -43.81
C THR A 546 15.75 47.65 -44.09
N ILE A 547 15.99 46.44 -43.54
CA ILE A 547 15.15 45.24 -43.25
C ILE A 547 15.85 44.34 -42.16
N PRO A 548 15.52 43.04 -41.88
CA PRO A 548 15.57 42.43 -40.54
C PRO A 548 16.71 41.39 -40.39
N TYR A 549 16.77 40.66 -39.27
CA TYR A 549 17.02 39.20 -39.12
C TYR A 549 17.51 38.89 -37.71
N SER A 550 16.74 38.09 -36.96
CA SER A 550 17.13 36.79 -36.36
C SER A 550 15.94 36.23 -35.59
#